data_AF-A0A7C3SD00-F1
#
_entry.id   AF-A0A7C3SD00-F1
#
_cell.length_a   1.000
_cell.length_b   1.000
_cell.length_c   1.000
_cell.angle_alpha   90.00
_cell.angle_beta   90.00
_cell.angle_gamma   90.00
#
_symmetry.space_group_name_H-M   'P 1'
#
loop_
_entity.id
_entity.type
_entity.pdbx_description
1 polymer ?
#
loop_
_entity_poly.entity_id
_entity_poly.type
_entity_poly.pdbx_seq_one_letter_code
_entity_poly.pdbx_strand_id
1 'polypeptide(L)'
;MDGVKVTVKEVKDEEVEDWCRVVEGLREFLKKSSAYIATFTLKPEEVFELTADIITLYFRLPLIEEPLPTLAPSPLKAYLLSRILPTQLREDLVKDLYTFASTIFSEENWRNWEKLELFKLFDKNLVNKIKKSWLFLPSDTRPALNMSNLLSHSLLTSSISWCIGVNKGLSREESALLRLAALLHDLGKPFNYKEHYRVSPQIAGYLLRELPIKGSDREKVVEFVAKHHIGVESPIAEILKKADEIASSIDRVTDAAKELLYDELAVVASSLNLNKEDAYGSGEASWGFWKKVGEDPKRIKEMSEKFVVKVRSLSDKELEEKFGQGDVEKELTLCCVDIGNVQNFIMRTKELRCVAASSMLVDIATVAYIPLLIQMEIDKGGIGWVPFETFLYNLGGIVTFIAPTKVINYLEEHWDRIRRHFKGYFDIYLAKTPLCRSYYKTSANLASEIALKKITTDPLDEEVKQIVAKTSPKERCSMCYSEAPTTSTKYGEKICKTCSELYKFGSEIHFAKRWSSELSVKDIRFTPADCFKITYEELEKEFDIMYFIAGHSREEIEKGKRKRNLAVMKIDGNLMGAFFASSISIADAVERS
;
A
#
# COMPACT_ATOMS: atom_id res chain seq x y z
N MET A 1 -6.94 6.02 30.97
CA MET A 1 -5.54 5.56 30.93
C MET A 1 -4.76 6.66 30.26
N ASP A 2 -4.11 7.52 31.05
CA ASP A 2 -3.18 8.51 30.53
C ASP A 2 -1.92 7.79 30.09
N GLY A 3 -1.97 7.20 28.89
CA GLY A 3 -0.81 6.62 28.25
C GLY A 3 0.18 7.74 27.98
N VAL A 4 1.40 7.62 28.50
CA VAL A 4 2.51 8.51 28.15
C VAL A 4 2.62 8.52 26.63
N LYS A 5 2.32 9.67 26.01
CA LYS A 5 2.33 9.81 24.56
C LYS A 5 3.77 9.77 24.07
N VAL A 6 4.24 8.59 23.68
CA VAL A 6 5.56 8.42 23.07
C VAL A 6 5.58 9.23 21.78
N THR A 7 6.43 10.25 21.73
CA THR A 7 6.50 11.20 20.61
C THR A 7 7.77 10.99 19.78
N VAL A 8 8.82 10.42 20.38
CA VAL A 8 10.09 10.09 19.73
C VAL A 8 10.58 8.74 20.26
N LYS A 9 11.19 7.93 19.39
CA LYS A 9 11.83 6.66 19.72
C LYS A 9 13.31 6.74 19.33
N GLU A 10 14.19 6.34 20.24
CA GLU A 10 15.61 6.14 19.94
C GLU A 10 15.80 4.75 19.31
N VAL A 11 16.55 4.71 18.21
CA VAL A 11 16.97 3.46 17.56
C VAL A 11 18.08 2.84 18.38
N LYS A 12 17.88 1.59 18.80
CA LYS A 12 18.86 0.80 19.56
C LYS A 12 19.41 -0.33 18.69
N ASP A 13 20.40 -1.02 19.23
CA ASP A 13 21.02 -2.18 18.58
C ASP A 13 20.01 -3.28 18.22
N GLU A 14 18.94 -3.45 19.03
CA GLU A 14 17.84 -4.39 18.74
C GLU A 14 17.16 -4.08 17.40
N GLU A 15 16.93 -2.81 17.07
CA GLU A 15 16.34 -2.44 15.79
C GLU A 15 17.30 -2.70 14.60
N VAL A 16 18.61 -2.59 14.81
CA VAL A 16 19.63 -2.92 13.79
C VAL A 16 19.73 -4.44 13.60
N GLU A 17 19.64 -5.21 14.67
CA GLU A 17 19.55 -6.68 14.61
C GLU A 17 18.26 -7.14 13.93
N ASP A 18 17.11 -6.52 14.25
CA ASP A 18 15.84 -6.74 13.56
C ASP A 18 15.97 -6.45 12.07
N TRP A 19 16.64 -5.35 11.68
CA TRP A 19 16.92 -5.02 10.27
C TRP A 19 17.77 -6.09 9.57
N CYS A 20 18.80 -6.63 10.23
CA CYS A 20 19.59 -7.73 9.70
C CYS A 20 18.71 -8.94 9.38
N ARG A 21 17.80 -9.31 10.30
CA ARG A 21 16.82 -10.39 10.08
C ARG A 21 15.84 -10.11 8.95
N VAL A 22 15.44 -8.84 8.76
CA VAL A 22 14.61 -8.42 7.63
C VAL A 22 15.38 -8.58 6.30
N VAL A 23 16.65 -8.19 6.24
CA VAL A 23 17.48 -8.39 5.03
C VAL A 23 17.71 -9.88 4.74
N GLU A 24 17.94 -10.71 5.76
CA GLU A 24 17.99 -12.17 5.63
C GLU A 24 16.68 -12.75 5.11
N GLY A 25 15.54 -12.32 5.68
CA GLY A 25 14.21 -12.72 5.24
C GLY A 25 13.92 -12.32 3.79
N LEU A 26 14.35 -11.13 3.36
CA LEU A 26 14.25 -10.69 1.98
C LEU A 26 15.06 -11.62 1.06
N ARG A 27 16.28 -11.99 1.44
CA ARG A 27 17.10 -12.92 0.63
C ARG A 27 16.40 -14.26 0.43
N GLU A 28 15.88 -14.86 1.49
CA GLU A 28 15.16 -16.13 1.41
C GLU A 28 13.86 -15.99 0.59
N PHE A 29 13.16 -14.86 0.72
CA PHE A 29 11.98 -14.57 -0.08
C PHE A 29 12.29 -14.44 -1.56
N LEU A 30 13.38 -13.74 -1.91
CA LEU A 30 13.86 -13.62 -3.29
C LEU A 30 14.27 -14.97 -3.84
N LYS A 31 15.02 -15.79 -3.09
CA LYS A 31 15.41 -17.14 -3.50
C LYS A 31 14.21 -18.04 -3.81
N LYS A 32 13.19 -18.04 -2.94
CA LYS A 32 11.95 -18.81 -3.18
C LYS A 32 11.19 -18.25 -4.39
N SER A 33 11.12 -16.93 -4.53
CA SER A 33 10.46 -16.30 -5.68
C SER A 33 11.17 -16.58 -7.00
N SER A 34 12.51 -16.58 -7.01
CA SER A 34 13.34 -16.95 -8.17
C SER A 34 13.00 -18.32 -8.73
N ALA A 35 12.70 -19.29 -7.87
CA ALA A 35 12.29 -20.62 -8.31
C ALA A 35 11.00 -20.56 -9.14
N TYR A 36 10.04 -19.70 -8.77
CA TYR A 36 8.83 -19.46 -9.56
C TYR A 36 9.12 -18.67 -10.84
N ILE A 37 9.93 -17.61 -10.77
CA ILE A 37 10.33 -16.82 -11.95
C ILE A 37 10.97 -17.73 -13.01
N ALA A 38 11.83 -18.66 -12.60
CA ALA A 38 12.52 -19.59 -13.48
C ALA A 38 11.59 -20.61 -14.17
N THR A 39 10.35 -20.80 -13.69
CA THR A 39 9.37 -21.66 -14.38
C THR A 39 8.77 -21.03 -15.62
N PHE A 40 8.93 -19.70 -15.78
CA PHE A 40 8.38 -18.95 -16.91
C PHE A 40 9.46 -18.53 -17.89
N THR A 41 9.12 -18.51 -19.17
CA THR A 41 9.99 -17.92 -20.21
C THR A 41 9.73 -16.43 -20.29
N LEU A 42 10.41 -15.66 -19.43
CA LEU A 42 10.33 -14.21 -19.39
C LEU A 42 11.50 -13.57 -20.16
N LYS A 43 11.26 -12.40 -20.74
CA LYS A 43 12.33 -11.56 -21.29
C LYS A 43 13.17 -10.96 -20.14
N PRO A 44 14.44 -10.57 -20.38
CA PRO A 44 15.31 -10.02 -19.35
C PRO A 44 14.68 -8.84 -18.58
N GLU A 45 14.05 -7.92 -19.27
CA GLU A 45 13.40 -6.75 -18.67
C GLU A 45 12.22 -7.13 -17.75
N GLU A 46 11.44 -8.15 -18.12
CA GLU A 46 10.31 -8.63 -17.32
C GLU A 46 10.79 -9.32 -16.03
N VAL A 47 11.95 -9.99 -16.07
CA VAL A 47 12.60 -10.57 -14.88
C VAL A 47 12.99 -9.47 -13.91
N PHE A 48 13.58 -8.37 -14.40
CA PHE A 48 13.98 -7.25 -13.54
C PHE A 48 12.78 -6.52 -12.94
N GLU A 49 11.74 -6.28 -13.74
CA GLU A 49 10.50 -5.65 -13.27
C GLU A 49 9.80 -6.50 -12.22
N LEU A 50 9.67 -7.81 -12.46
CA LEU A 50 9.05 -8.73 -11.50
C LEU A 50 9.86 -8.82 -10.21
N THR A 51 11.20 -8.84 -10.31
CA THR A 51 12.09 -8.82 -9.15
C THR A 51 11.87 -7.56 -8.31
N ALA A 52 11.85 -6.38 -8.95
CA ALA A 52 11.64 -5.12 -8.25
C ALA A 52 10.27 -5.08 -7.55
N ASP A 53 9.22 -5.55 -8.22
CA ASP A 53 7.89 -5.67 -7.62
C ASP A 53 7.89 -6.63 -6.42
N ILE A 54 8.61 -7.77 -6.49
CA ILE A 54 8.73 -8.74 -5.39
C ILE A 54 9.45 -8.13 -4.18
N ILE A 55 10.51 -7.34 -4.39
CA ILE A 55 11.19 -6.61 -3.29
C ILE A 55 10.21 -5.65 -2.62
N THR A 56 9.47 -4.87 -3.41
CA THR A 56 8.45 -3.94 -2.89
C THR A 56 7.35 -4.68 -2.11
N LEU A 57 6.86 -5.79 -2.66
CA LEU A 57 5.82 -6.62 -2.03
C LEU A 57 6.31 -7.28 -0.75
N TYR A 58 7.58 -7.69 -0.67
CA TYR A 58 8.16 -8.23 0.57
C TYR A 58 7.99 -7.25 1.74
N PHE A 59 8.26 -5.97 1.51
CA PHE A 59 8.13 -4.94 2.54
C PHE A 59 6.67 -4.56 2.83
N ARG A 60 5.76 -4.65 1.85
CA ARG A 60 4.36 -4.21 2.00
C ARG A 60 3.38 -5.29 2.42
N LEU A 61 3.61 -6.55 2.06
CA LEU A 61 2.73 -7.68 2.42
C LEU A 61 2.44 -7.76 3.93
N PRO A 62 3.43 -7.58 4.83
CA PRO A 62 3.19 -7.59 6.27
C PRO A 62 2.28 -6.45 6.76
N LEU A 63 2.14 -5.36 6.03
CA LEU A 63 1.37 -4.18 6.45
C LEU A 63 -0.14 -4.40 6.31
N ILE A 64 -0.57 -5.24 5.36
CA ILE A 64 -1.98 -5.51 5.11
C ILE A 64 -2.35 -6.84 5.76
N GLU A 65 -3.05 -6.77 6.88
CA GLU A 65 -3.54 -7.95 7.59
C GLU A 65 -4.60 -8.68 6.78
N GLU A 66 -4.68 -10.00 6.97
CA GLU A 66 -5.72 -10.80 6.34
C GLU A 66 -7.05 -10.51 7.04
N PRO A 67 -8.08 -10.04 6.32
CA PRO A 67 -9.38 -9.78 6.93
C PRO A 67 -10.03 -11.07 7.45
N LEU A 68 -9.72 -12.21 6.80
CA LEU A 68 -10.22 -13.54 7.13
C LEU A 68 -9.09 -14.57 6.99
N PRO A 69 -8.15 -14.61 7.95
CA PRO A 69 -7.03 -15.53 7.90
C PRO A 69 -7.60 -16.95 7.88
N THR A 70 -7.28 -17.74 6.84
CA THR A 70 -7.74 -19.11 6.47
C THR A 70 -8.75 -19.23 5.33
N LEU A 71 -9.55 -18.20 5.06
CA LEU A 71 -10.58 -18.25 4.02
C LEU A 71 -10.21 -17.45 2.77
N ALA A 72 -9.48 -16.35 2.96
CA ALA A 72 -9.24 -15.39 1.92
C ALA A 72 -7.83 -14.81 2.07
N PRO A 73 -7.03 -14.74 0.98
CA PRO A 73 -5.80 -13.97 1.01
C PRO A 73 -6.07 -12.50 1.36
N SER A 74 -5.06 -11.80 1.87
CA SER A 74 -5.12 -10.34 1.81
C SER A 74 -5.14 -9.90 0.33
N PRO A 75 -5.85 -8.80 -0.01
CA PRO A 75 -5.85 -8.26 -1.36
C PRO A 75 -4.43 -8.09 -1.96
N LEU A 76 -3.43 -7.74 -1.15
CA LEU A 76 -2.06 -7.61 -1.65
C LEU A 76 -1.40 -8.96 -2.00
N LYS A 77 -1.76 -10.04 -1.30
CA LYS A 77 -1.37 -11.40 -1.73
C LYS A 77 -2.05 -11.77 -3.05
N ALA A 78 -3.31 -11.36 -3.26
CA ALA A 78 -3.98 -11.54 -4.54
C ALA A 78 -3.25 -10.83 -5.68
N TYR A 79 -2.76 -9.61 -5.45
CA TYR A 79 -1.90 -8.91 -6.41
C TYR A 79 -0.61 -9.69 -6.70
N LEU A 80 0.14 -10.11 -5.67
CA LEU A 80 1.38 -10.89 -5.86
C LEU A 80 1.11 -12.15 -6.70
N LEU A 81 0.05 -12.89 -6.36
CA LEU A 81 -0.34 -14.11 -7.08
C LEU A 81 -0.63 -13.81 -8.55
N SER A 82 -1.40 -12.76 -8.84
CA SER A 82 -1.68 -12.35 -10.23
C SER A 82 -0.41 -11.95 -11.00
N ARG A 83 0.57 -11.37 -10.30
CA ARG A 83 1.82 -10.88 -10.88
C ARG A 83 2.79 -11.99 -11.25
N ILE A 84 2.71 -13.13 -10.57
CA ILE A 84 3.51 -14.33 -10.88
C ILE A 84 2.80 -15.28 -11.85
N LEU A 85 1.59 -14.97 -12.32
CA LEU A 85 0.92 -15.73 -13.38
C LEU A 85 1.48 -15.36 -14.78
N PRO A 86 1.49 -16.32 -15.73
CA PRO A 86 1.70 -16.03 -17.15
C PRO A 86 0.75 -14.96 -17.68
N THR A 87 1.22 -14.17 -18.66
CA THR A 87 0.47 -13.03 -19.21
C THR A 87 -0.92 -13.42 -19.72
N GLN A 88 -1.06 -14.52 -20.46
CA GLN A 88 -2.37 -14.95 -20.97
C GLN A 88 -3.36 -15.28 -19.84
N LEU A 89 -2.89 -16.01 -18.81
CA LEU A 89 -3.73 -16.35 -17.65
C LEU A 89 -4.09 -15.09 -16.85
N ARG A 90 -3.17 -14.14 -16.75
CA ARG A 90 -3.42 -12.84 -16.11
C ARG A 90 -4.48 -12.05 -16.86
N GLU A 91 -4.43 -12.00 -18.20
CA GLU A 91 -5.43 -11.34 -19.03
C GLU A 91 -6.82 -11.97 -18.89
N ASP A 92 -6.89 -13.29 -18.83
CA ASP A 92 -8.15 -14.00 -18.58
C ASP A 92 -8.71 -13.72 -17.18
N LEU A 93 -7.83 -13.62 -16.19
CA LEU A 93 -8.19 -13.37 -14.80
C LEU A 93 -8.76 -11.96 -14.60
N VAL A 94 -8.26 -10.96 -15.33
CA VAL A 94 -8.66 -9.55 -15.13
C VAL A 94 -9.86 -9.10 -15.97
N LYS A 95 -10.62 -10.02 -16.58
CA LYS A 95 -11.80 -9.68 -17.41
C LYS A 95 -12.80 -8.78 -16.71
N ASP A 96 -13.14 -9.08 -15.46
CA ASP A 96 -13.98 -8.24 -14.61
C ASP A 96 -13.63 -8.47 -13.12
N LEU A 97 -14.04 -7.53 -12.27
CA LEU A 97 -13.71 -7.53 -10.84
C LEU A 97 -14.20 -8.79 -10.12
N TYR A 98 -15.40 -9.28 -10.43
CA TYR A 98 -15.93 -10.46 -9.77
C TYR A 98 -15.21 -11.73 -10.22
N THR A 99 -14.91 -11.87 -11.51
CA THR A 99 -14.12 -13.00 -12.02
C THR A 99 -12.73 -13.02 -11.37
N PHE A 100 -12.07 -11.87 -11.26
CA PHE A 100 -10.78 -11.75 -10.56
C PHE A 100 -10.88 -12.21 -9.10
N ALA A 101 -11.84 -11.65 -8.35
CA ALA A 101 -12.04 -11.96 -6.95
C ALA A 101 -12.44 -13.43 -6.74
N SER A 102 -13.48 -13.92 -7.41
CA SER A 102 -14.00 -15.28 -7.22
C SER A 102 -13.01 -16.36 -7.64
N THR A 103 -12.14 -16.10 -8.63
CA THR A 103 -11.09 -17.03 -9.04
C THR A 103 -9.98 -17.09 -8.00
N ILE A 104 -9.48 -15.94 -7.55
CA ILE A 104 -8.35 -15.90 -6.60
C ILE A 104 -8.78 -16.44 -5.24
N PHE A 105 -9.99 -16.10 -4.81
CA PHE A 105 -10.49 -16.37 -3.47
C PHE A 105 -11.35 -17.65 -3.41
N SER A 106 -11.31 -18.49 -4.45
CA SER A 106 -11.92 -19.81 -4.35
C SER A 106 -11.15 -20.65 -3.34
N GLU A 107 -11.86 -21.42 -2.50
CA GLU A 107 -11.26 -22.23 -1.45
C GLU A 107 -10.20 -23.21 -2.01
N GLU A 108 -10.46 -23.78 -3.18
CA GLU A 108 -9.54 -24.68 -3.87
C GLU A 108 -8.24 -23.99 -4.28
N ASN A 109 -8.33 -22.82 -4.94
CA ASN A 109 -7.15 -22.08 -5.39
C ASN A 109 -6.36 -21.54 -4.21
N TRP A 110 -7.05 -20.95 -3.23
CA TRP A 110 -6.39 -20.40 -2.05
C TRP A 110 -5.66 -21.47 -1.24
N ARG A 111 -6.26 -22.65 -1.00
CA ARG A 111 -5.59 -23.77 -0.31
C ARG A 111 -4.36 -24.28 -1.03
N ASN A 112 -4.30 -24.14 -2.35
CA ASN A 112 -3.13 -24.49 -3.13
C ASN A 112 -2.07 -23.38 -3.04
N TRP A 113 -2.48 -22.13 -3.03
CA TRP A 113 -1.58 -20.98 -3.00
C TRP A 113 -1.02 -20.64 -1.62
N GLU A 114 -1.78 -20.81 -0.54
CA GLU A 114 -1.29 -20.58 0.82
C GLU A 114 -0.12 -21.53 1.17
N LYS A 115 -0.07 -22.69 0.51
CA LYS A 115 1.00 -23.68 0.65
C LYS A 115 2.29 -23.26 -0.06
N LEU A 116 2.27 -22.21 -0.88
CA LEU A 116 3.47 -21.71 -1.54
C LEU A 116 4.49 -21.34 -0.47
N GLU A 117 5.70 -21.87 -0.66
CA GLU A 117 6.81 -21.72 0.28
C GLU A 117 7.15 -20.25 0.57
N LEU A 118 6.86 -19.35 -0.38
CA LEU A 118 7.07 -17.92 -0.23
C LEU A 118 6.21 -17.30 0.88
N PHE A 119 4.97 -17.77 1.09
CA PHE A 119 4.10 -17.22 2.13
C PHE A 119 4.44 -17.75 3.51
N LYS A 120 5.00 -18.96 3.60
CA LYS A 120 5.43 -19.56 4.87
C LYS A 120 6.57 -18.80 5.55
N LEU A 121 7.30 -17.95 4.81
CA LEU A 121 8.34 -17.09 5.38
C LEU A 121 7.79 -16.00 6.30
N PHE A 122 6.55 -15.56 6.08
CA PHE A 122 5.93 -14.49 6.87
C PHE A 122 5.36 -15.03 8.18
N ASP A 123 6.23 -15.54 9.05
CA ASP A 123 5.86 -15.84 10.42
C ASP A 123 5.60 -14.56 11.23
N LYS A 124 4.97 -14.69 12.41
CA LYS A 124 4.63 -13.55 13.27
C LYS A 124 5.85 -12.72 13.68
N ASN A 125 7.03 -13.35 13.79
CA ASN A 125 8.25 -12.68 14.21
C ASN A 125 8.80 -11.80 13.09
N LEU A 126 8.95 -12.35 11.88
CA LEU A 126 9.40 -11.60 10.71
C LEU A 126 8.43 -10.49 10.33
N VAL A 127 7.12 -10.76 10.34
CA VAL A 127 6.07 -9.76 10.09
C VAL A 127 6.21 -8.58 11.04
N ASN A 128 6.40 -8.83 12.33
CA ASN A 128 6.57 -7.78 13.33
C ASN A 128 7.85 -6.97 13.09
N LYS A 129 8.97 -7.62 12.74
CA LYS A 129 10.23 -6.92 12.43
C LYS A 129 10.13 -6.03 11.20
N ILE A 130 9.44 -6.48 10.15
CA ILE A 130 9.20 -5.67 8.95
C ILE A 130 8.32 -4.46 9.31
N LYS A 131 7.20 -4.68 10.03
CA LYS A 131 6.33 -3.59 10.52
C LYS A 131 7.11 -2.57 11.36
N LYS A 132 7.96 -3.02 12.28
CA LYS A 132 8.83 -2.14 13.07
C LYS A 132 9.81 -1.37 12.20
N SER A 133 10.40 -2.01 11.18
CA SER A 133 11.37 -1.37 10.28
C SER A 133 10.76 -0.22 9.48
N TRP A 134 9.47 -0.30 9.17
CA TRP A 134 8.71 0.79 8.56
C TRP A 134 8.52 2.01 9.45
N LEU A 135 8.55 1.85 10.78
CA LEU A 135 8.22 2.91 11.73
C LEU A 135 9.42 3.43 12.52
N PHE A 136 10.47 2.61 12.66
CA PHE A 136 11.56 2.87 13.60
C PHE A 136 12.89 3.21 12.93
N LEU A 137 13.06 2.93 11.63
CA LEU A 137 14.33 3.16 10.93
C LEU A 137 14.19 4.39 10.03
N PRO A 138 14.74 5.55 10.45
CA PRO A 138 14.59 6.76 9.66
C PRO A 138 15.52 6.77 8.44
N SER A 139 15.17 7.54 7.43
CA SER A 139 16.01 7.79 6.25
C SER A 139 17.12 8.81 6.50
N ASP A 140 16.98 9.61 7.57
CA ASP A 140 17.91 10.64 8.05
C ASP A 140 17.89 10.65 9.59
N THR A 141 19.00 10.91 10.25
CA THR A 141 19.09 10.88 11.72
C THR A 141 18.90 12.24 12.38
N ARG A 142 18.86 13.32 11.59
CA ARG A 142 18.77 14.70 12.10
C ARG A 142 17.34 15.00 12.57
N PRO A 143 17.16 15.77 13.66
CA PRO A 143 15.84 16.20 14.12
C PRO A 143 14.98 16.79 13.01
N ALA A 144 13.67 16.51 13.04
CA ALA A 144 12.66 16.82 12.02
C ALA A 144 12.80 16.03 10.70
N LEU A 145 14.03 15.82 10.22
CA LEU A 145 14.27 15.05 8.99
C LEU A 145 14.15 13.54 9.22
N ASN A 146 14.31 13.11 10.48
CA ASN A 146 14.10 11.76 10.96
C ASN A 146 12.62 11.33 11.06
N MET A 147 11.70 12.13 10.54
CA MET A 147 10.30 11.74 10.37
C MET A 147 10.05 10.90 9.13
N SER A 148 10.95 10.94 8.13
CA SER A 148 10.85 10.08 6.96
C SER A 148 11.46 8.72 7.28
N ASN A 149 10.71 7.63 7.09
CA ASN A 149 11.24 6.28 7.23
C ASN A 149 12.02 5.81 5.99
N LEU A 150 13.00 4.94 6.23
CA LEU A 150 13.94 4.44 5.25
C LEU A 150 13.25 3.72 4.07
N LEU A 151 12.25 2.89 4.39
CA LEU A 151 11.52 2.11 3.39
C LEU A 151 10.65 3.02 2.52
N SER A 152 9.90 3.95 3.12
CA SER A 152 9.13 4.98 2.40
C SER A 152 10.02 5.76 1.43
N HIS A 153 11.18 6.23 1.90
CA HIS A 153 12.18 6.93 1.09
C HIS A 153 12.67 6.08 -0.08
N SER A 154 13.08 4.84 0.17
CA SER A 154 13.61 3.93 -0.86
C SER A 154 12.58 3.64 -1.97
N LEU A 155 11.32 3.42 -1.59
CA LEU A 155 10.22 3.20 -2.54
C LEU A 155 9.92 4.47 -3.36
N LEU A 156 9.92 5.65 -2.73
CA LEU A 156 9.71 6.93 -3.41
C LEU A 156 10.86 7.23 -4.38
N THR A 157 12.10 7.04 -3.96
CA THR A 157 13.30 7.20 -4.81
C THR A 157 13.24 6.28 -6.01
N SER A 158 12.84 5.01 -5.86
CA SER A 158 12.66 4.10 -7.01
C SER A 158 11.55 4.56 -7.95
N SER A 159 10.42 4.99 -7.41
CA SER A 159 9.29 5.51 -8.19
C SER A 159 9.69 6.71 -9.04
N ILE A 160 10.38 7.68 -8.44
CA ILE A 160 10.86 8.89 -9.12
C ILE A 160 11.95 8.53 -10.14
N SER A 161 12.86 7.62 -9.80
CA SER A 161 13.92 7.15 -10.71
C SER A 161 13.32 6.57 -12.00
N TRP A 162 12.29 5.73 -11.87
CA TRP A 162 11.57 5.20 -13.02
C TRP A 162 10.87 6.30 -13.83
N CYS A 163 10.18 7.23 -13.18
CA CYS A 163 9.49 8.32 -13.87
C CYS A 163 10.47 9.18 -14.69
N ILE A 164 11.60 9.57 -14.10
CA ILE A 164 12.64 10.34 -14.80
C ILE A 164 13.26 9.50 -15.92
N GLY A 165 13.54 8.22 -15.68
CA GLY A 165 14.08 7.31 -16.69
C GLY A 165 13.19 7.21 -17.93
N VAL A 166 11.88 7.01 -17.74
CA VAL A 166 10.89 6.97 -18.83
C VAL A 166 10.83 8.29 -19.59
N ASN A 167 10.82 9.43 -18.89
CA ASN A 167 10.80 10.75 -19.54
C ASN A 167 12.10 11.04 -20.32
N LYS A 168 13.25 10.56 -19.84
CA LYS A 168 14.53 10.65 -20.55
C LYS A 168 14.69 9.61 -21.66
N GLY A 169 13.71 8.72 -21.86
CA GLY A 169 13.71 7.73 -22.93
C GLY A 169 14.65 6.55 -22.69
N LEU A 170 14.93 6.20 -21.43
CA LEU A 170 15.63 4.95 -21.12
C LEU A 170 14.84 3.75 -21.66
N SER A 171 15.55 2.71 -22.07
CA SER A 171 14.92 1.44 -22.43
C SER A 171 14.22 0.81 -21.22
N ARG A 172 13.30 -0.12 -21.49
CA ARG A 172 12.58 -0.87 -20.45
C ARG A 172 13.55 -1.64 -19.54
N GLU A 173 14.59 -2.23 -20.13
CA GLU A 173 15.65 -2.93 -19.40
C GLU A 173 16.46 -2.00 -18.49
N GLU A 174 16.95 -0.87 -19.02
CA GLU A 174 17.71 0.12 -18.24
C GLU A 174 16.87 0.71 -17.10
N SER A 175 15.60 1.01 -17.38
CA SER A 175 14.65 1.50 -16.38
C SER A 175 14.43 0.48 -15.27
N ALA A 176 14.35 -0.82 -15.59
CA ALA A 176 14.18 -1.87 -14.59
C ALA A 176 15.44 -2.10 -13.74
N LEU A 177 16.64 -2.00 -14.33
CA LEU A 177 17.91 -2.05 -13.59
C LEU A 177 18.07 -0.84 -12.66
N LEU A 178 17.70 0.35 -13.14
CA LEU A 178 17.69 1.57 -12.34
C LEU A 178 16.74 1.46 -11.14
N ARG A 179 15.54 0.89 -11.33
CA ARG A 179 14.60 0.60 -10.22
C ARG A 179 15.23 -0.30 -9.17
N LEU A 180 15.86 -1.40 -9.58
CA LEU A 180 16.54 -2.31 -8.65
C LEU A 180 17.65 -1.59 -7.88
N ALA A 181 18.45 -0.75 -8.55
CA ALA A 181 19.47 0.05 -7.88
C ALA A 181 18.84 1.00 -6.86
N ALA A 182 17.76 1.69 -7.23
CA ALA A 182 17.06 2.64 -6.37
C ALA A 182 16.43 1.98 -5.14
N LEU A 183 15.83 0.80 -5.26
CA LEU A 183 15.28 0.07 -4.11
C LEU A 183 16.34 -0.38 -3.12
N LEU A 184 17.59 -0.57 -3.58
CA LEU A 184 18.68 -1.15 -2.79
C LEU A 184 19.70 -0.10 -2.29
N HIS A 185 19.65 1.14 -2.79
CA HIS A 185 20.73 2.12 -2.60
C HIS A 185 21.02 2.49 -1.14
N ASP A 186 20.00 2.37 -0.29
CA ASP A 186 20.00 2.92 1.07
C ASP A 186 19.87 1.84 2.16
N LEU A 187 19.81 0.55 1.80
CA LEU A 187 19.65 -0.54 2.77
C LEU A 187 20.82 -0.65 3.77
N GLY A 188 21.96 -0.01 3.47
CA GLY A 188 23.13 0.09 4.35
C GLY A 188 23.00 1.08 5.50
N LYS A 189 22.02 2.01 5.48
CA LYS A 189 21.89 3.09 6.47
C LYS A 189 21.80 2.60 7.92
N PRO A 190 20.96 1.60 8.27
CA PRO A 190 20.88 1.12 9.65
C PRO A 190 22.19 0.54 10.19
N PHE A 191 23.10 0.08 9.32
CA PHE A 191 24.42 -0.39 9.71
C PHE A 191 25.45 0.74 9.80
N ASN A 192 25.37 1.72 8.90
CA ASN A 192 26.24 2.90 8.91
C ASN A 192 25.65 4.05 8.08
N TYR A 193 24.99 5.02 8.71
CA TYR A 193 24.39 6.16 8.02
C TYR A 193 25.40 7.03 7.26
N LYS A 194 26.63 7.23 7.78
CA LYS A 194 27.63 8.11 7.14
C LYS A 194 28.22 7.46 5.89
N GLU A 195 28.56 6.18 5.97
CA GLU A 195 29.22 5.44 4.89
C GLU A 195 28.32 4.38 4.23
N HIS A 196 27.00 4.57 4.26
CA HIS A 196 26.05 3.60 3.70
C HIS A 196 26.32 3.31 2.22
N TYR A 197 26.86 4.28 1.45
CA TYR A 197 27.32 4.09 0.07
C TYR A 197 28.38 2.98 -0.10
N ARG A 198 29.09 2.58 0.97
CA ARG A 198 30.01 1.41 0.97
C ARG A 198 29.30 0.11 1.35
N VAL A 199 28.30 0.19 2.22
CA VAL A 199 27.59 -0.97 2.79
C VAL A 199 26.46 -1.43 1.88
N SER A 200 25.63 -0.51 1.36
CA SER A 200 24.51 -0.82 0.47
C SER A 200 24.92 -1.63 -0.78
N PRO A 201 26.04 -1.36 -1.47
CA PRO A 201 26.47 -2.21 -2.60
C PRO A 201 26.75 -3.66 -2.20
N GLN A 202 27.27 -3.89 -0.99
CA GLN A 202 27.55 -5.23 -0.48
C GLN A 202 26.24 -5.99 -0.21
N ILE A 203 25.26 -5.30 0.37
CA ILE A 203 23.91 -5.85 0.59
C ILE A 203 23.22 -6.12 -0.75
N ALA A 204 23.29 -5.19 -1.70
CA ALA A 204 22.76 -5.38 -3.04
C ALA A 204 23.38 -6.61 -3.72
N GLY A 205 24.71 -6.72 -3.72
CA GLY A 205 25.40 -7.91 -4.25
C GLY A 205 25.03 -9.20 -3.51
N TYR A 206 24.80 -9.14 -2.20
CA TYR A 206 24.35 -10.27 -1.39
C TYR A 206 22.94 -10.75 -1.78
N LEU A 207 22.00 -9.84 -1.97
CA LEU A 207 20.62 -10.13 -2.36
C LEU A 207 20.50 -10.60 -3.81
N LEU A 208 21.18 -9.92 -4.74
CA LEU A 208 21.08 -10.17 -6.17
C LEU A 208 21.67 -11.54 -6.59
N ARG A 209 22.50 -12.17 -5.75
CA ARG A 209 23.06 -13.51 -6.03
C ARG A 209 22.00 -14.59 -6.17
N GLU A 210 20.88 -14.47 -5.45
CA GLU A 210 19.79 -15.46 -5.46
C GLU A 210 18.84 -15.31 -6.66
N LEU A 211 19.07 -14.32 -7.52
CA LEU A 211 18.16 -13.97 -8.60
C LEU A 211 18.60 -14.55 -9.95
N PRO A 212 17.67 -14.88 -10.86
CA PRO A 212 17.99 -15.37 -12.20
C PRO A 212 18.45 -14.24 -13.16
N ILE A 213 19.38 -13.40 -12.70
CA ILE A 213 19.94 -12.25 -13.42
C ILE A 213 21.39 -12.57 -13.83
N LYS A 214 21.82 -12.16 -15.03
CA LYS A 214 23.19 -12.36 -15.51
C LYS A 214 24.21 -11.61 -14.65
N GLY A 215 25.41 -12.15 -14.50
CA GLY A 215 26.49 -11.55 -13.68
C GLY A 215 26.78 -10.09 -14.04
N SER A 216 26.88 -9.78 -15.34
CA SER A 216 27.10 -8.42 -15.84
C SER A 216 26.02 -7.42 -15.40
N ASP A 217 24.76 -7.84 -15.34
CA ASP A 217 23.66 -6.96 -14.96
C ASP A 217 23.59 -6.79 -13.45
N ARG A 218 23.97 -7.81 -12.67
CA ARG A 218 24.16 -7.68 -11.21
C ARG A 218 25.27 -6.68 -10.90
N GLU A 219 26.39 -6.75 -11.61
CA GLU A 219 27.51 -5.83 -11.45
C GLU A 219 27.10 -4.38 -11.75
N LYS A 220 26.32 -4.15 -12.81
CA LYS A 220 25.75 -2.82 -13.12
C LYS A 220 24.90 -2.27 -11.97
N VAL A 221 23.98 -3.07 -11.41
CA VAL A 221 23.13 -2.62 -10.30
C VAL A 221 23.98 -2.26 -9.07
N VAL A 222 24.95 -3.10 -8.73
CA VAL A 222 25.88 -2.85 -7.61
C VAL A 222 26.72 -1.59 -7.86
N GLU A 223 27.17 -1.36 -9.09
CA GLU A 223 27.89 -0.15 -9.47
C GLU A 223 27.01 1.11 -9.34
N PHE A 224 25.76 1.06 -9.81
CA PHE A 224 24.80 2.17 -9.68
C PHE A 224 24.56 2.51 -8.21
N VAL A 225 24.40 1.48 -7.36
CA VAL A 225 24.28 1.63 -5.90
C VAL A 225 25.55 2.20 -5.28
N ALA A 226 26.75 1.87 -5.77
CA ALA A 226 27.99 2.41 -5.22
C ALA A 226 28.25 3.88 -5.60
N LYS A 227 27.88 4.27 -6.83
CA LYS A 227 28.25 5.57 -7.40
C LYS A 227 27.22 6.68 -7.18
N HIS A 228 26.04 6.41 -6.61
CA HIS A 228 24.99 7.44 -6.46
C HIS A 228 25.41 8.67 -5.61
N HIS A 229 26.39 8.52 -4.71
CA HIS A 229 26.98 9.62 -3.93
C HIS A 229 28.39 10.06 -4.39
N ILE A 230 29.10 9.28 -5.21
CA ILE A 230 30.51 9.52 -5.57
C ILE A 230 30.63 9.62 -7.09
N GLY A 231 30.61 10.84 -7.62
CA GLY A 231 31.03 11.16 -8.99
C GLY A 231 30.21 10.48 -10.10
N VAL A 232 29.36 11.24 -10.78
CA VAL A 232 28.49 10.70 -11.84
C VAL A 232 29.29 10.51 -13.12
N GLU A 233 29.75 9.29 -13.39
CA GLU A 233 30.33 8.90 -14.69
C GLU A 233 29.27 8.36 -15.67
N SER A 234 28.08 7.98 -15.18
CA SER A 234 27.01 7.34 -15.97
C SER A 234 25.70 8.13 -15.91
N PRO A 235 25.00 8.34 -17.06
CA PRO A 235 23.69 8.98 -17.10
C PRO A 235 22.63 8.34 -16.19
N ILE A 236 22.73 7.03 -15.94
CA ILE A 236 21.80 6.29 -15.06
C ILE A 236 22.03 6.65 -13.59
N ALA A 237 23.29 6.76 -13.17
CA ALA A 237 23.64 7.17 -11.81
C ALA A 237 23.20 8.62 -11.54
N GLU A 238 23.20 9.48 -12.58
CA GLU A 238 22.67 10.85 -12.49
C GLU A 238 21.16 10.85 -12.20
N ILE A 239 20.42 9.97 -12.87
CA ILE A 239 18.97 9.84 -12.66
C ILE A 239 18.67 9.39 -11.25
N LEU A 240 19.38 8.36 -10.75
CA LEU A 240 19.23 7.89 -9.37
C LEU A 240 19.53 8.99 -8.37
N LYS A 241 20.64 9.72 -8.54
CA LYS A 241 21.01 10.84 -7.67
C LYS A 241 19.94 11.93 -7.67
N LYS A 242 19.46 12.34 -8.85
CA LYS A 242 18.38 13.34 -8.97
C LYS A 242 17.10 12.85 -8.30
N ALA A 243 16.76 11.57 -8.45
CA ALA A 243 15.57 11.00 -7.82
C ALA A 243 15.68 10.97 -6.29
N ASP A 244 16.84 10.59 -5.74
CA ASP A 244 17.12 10.62 -4.31
C ASP A 244 17.06 12.04 -3.73
N GLU A 245 17.56 13.03 -4.48
CA GLU A 245 17.46 14.45 -4.11
C GLU A 245 16.00 14.94 -4.08
N ILE A 246 15.18 14.57 -5.07
CA ILE A 246 13.77 14.94 -5.12
C ILE A 246 12.98 14.24 -4.01
N ALA A 247 13.15 12.92 -3.84
CA ALA A 247 12.50 12.16 -2.78
C ALA A 247 12.85 12.73 -1.40
N SER A 248 14.15 12.96 -1.16
CA SER A 248 14.64 13.62 0.05
C SER A 248 14.01 14.99 0.23
N SER A 249 13.88 15.81 -0.82
CA SER A 249 13.29 17.15 -0.70
C SER A 249 11.79 17.13 -0.41
N ILE A 250 11.05 16.12 -0.88
CA ILE A 250 9.61 15.95 -0.61
C ILE A 250 9.39 15.50 0.84
N ASP A 251 10.27 14.63 1.33
CA ASP A 251 10.14 14.03 2.65
C ASP A 251 10.76 14.88 3.77
N ARG A 252 11.86 15.57 3.48
CA ARG A 252 12.63 16.36 4.45
C ARG A 252 12.11 17.78 4.44
N VAL A 253 11.22 18.06 5.39
CA VAL A 253 10.64 19.38 5.69
C VAL A 253 11.67 20.39 6.24
N THR A 254 12.78 20.56 5.52
CA THR A 254 14.01 21.21 5.98
C THR A 254 13.81 22.68 6.32
N ASP A 255 13.05 23.41 5.51
CA ASP A 255 12.80 24.83 5.77
C ASP A 255 11.90 25.01 6.99
N ALA A 256 10.84 24.21 7.10
CA ALA A 256 10.01 24.17 8.31
C ALA A 256 10.83 23.74 9.55
N ALA A 257 11.79 22.83 9.40
CA ALA A 257 12.69 22.42 10.49
C ALA A 257 13.59 23.56 10.96
N LYS A 258 14.24 24.28 10.03
CA LYS A 258 15.08 25.46 10.33
C LYS A 258 14.29 26.53 11.07
N GLU A 259 13.06 26.78 10.64
CA GLU A 259 12.21 27.81 11.23
C GLU A 259 11.68 27.36 12.62
N LEU A 260 11.10 26.17 12.70
CA LEU A 260 10.48 25.68 13.94
C LEU A 260 11.49 25.33 15.03
N LEU A 261 12.73 24.98 14.69
CA LEU A 261 13.79 24.67 15.67
C LEU A 261 14.83 25.80 15.82
N TYR A 262 14.57 26.99 15.30
CA TYR A 262 15.54 28.09 15.26
C TYR A 262 16.16 28.39 16.64
N ASP A 263 15.32 28.58 17.65
CA ASP A 263 15.76 28.93 19.01
C ASP A 263 16.55 27.79 19.65
N GLU A 264 16.07 26.55 19.50
CA GLU A 264 16.74 25.37 20.00
C GLU A 264 18.13 25.18 19.37
N LEU A 265 18.24 25.36 18.06
CA LEU A 265 19.50 25.28 17.34
C LEU A 265 20.48 26.37 17.79
N ALA A 266 20.00 27.60 18.01
CA ALA A 266 20.84 28.70 18.48
C ALA A 266 21.45 28.41 19.86
N VAL A 267 20.64 27.85 20.78
CA VAL A 267 21.10 27.45 22.12
C VAL A 267 22.14 26.33 22.04
N VAL A 268 21.83 25.26 21.29
CA VAL A 268 22.74 24.10 21.16
C VAL A 268 24.04 24.50 20.48
N ALA A 269 23.98 25.26 19.37
CA ALA A 269 25.14 25.71 18.64
C ALA A 269 26.06 26.58 19.52
N SER A 270 25.50 27.51 20.29
CA SER A 270 26.25 28.35 21.22
C SER A 270 26.92 27.52 22.33
N SER A 271 26.21 26.55 22.91
CA SER A 271 26.72 25.71 23.99
C SER A 271 27.88 24.80 23.57
N LEU A 272 27.95 24.46 22.27
CA LEU A 272 28.96 23.56 21.70
C LEU A 272 29.99 24.28 20.83
N ASN A 273 29.93 25.61 20.74
CA ASN A 273 30.77 26.43 19.86
C ASN A 273 30.72 25.97 18.39
N LEU A 274 29.51 25.74 17.89
CA LEU A 274 29.22 25.33 16.52
C LEU A 274 28.58 26.48 15.73
N ASN A 275 28.67 26.44 14.41
CA ASN A 275 27.90 27.33 13.55
C ASN A 275 26.51 26.72 13.31
N LYS A 276 25.45 27.44 13.69
CA LYS A 276 24.06 26.97 13.53
C LYS A 276 23.68 26.74 12.07
N GLU A 277 24.28 27.48 11.14
CA GLU A 277 23.98 27.37 9.71
C GLU A 277 24.43 26.02 9.13
N ASP A 278 25.36 25.33 9.81
CA ASP A 278 25.84 24.02 9.38
C ASP A 278 24.81 22.91 9.67
N ALA A 279 23.85 23.13 10.58
CA ALA A 279 22.90 22.10 11.03
C ALA A 279 22.18 21.45 9.85
N TYR A 280 21.48 22.23 9.02
CA TYR A 280 20.73 21.71 7.88
C TYR A 280 21.41 22.02 6.53
N GLY A 281 22.74 22.18 6.55
CA GLY A 281 23.57 22.21 5.35
C GLY A 281 23.85 20.82 4.77
N SER A 282 24.87 20.72 3.93
CA SER A 282 25.34 19.48 3.32
C SER A 282 26.84 19.25 3.56
N GLY A 283 27.30 18.02 3.37
CA GLY A 283 28.72 17.67 3.47
C GLY A 283 29.27 17.56 4.91
N GLU A 284 30.60 17.62 5.03
CA GLU A 284 31.30 17.31 6.29
C GLU A 284 31.00 18.32 7.41
N ALA A 285 30.69 19.57 7.08
CA ALA A 285 30.31 20.58 8.08
C ALA A 285 29.01 20.18 8.81
N SER A 286 27.96 19.80 8.08
CA SER A 286 26.70 19.33 8.69
C SER A 286 26.89 18.02 9.46
N TRP A 287 27.68 17.09 8.91
CA TRP A 287 28.05 15.87 9.65
C TRP A 287 28.80 16.17 10.94
N GLY A 288 29.76 17.09 10.91
CA GLY A 288 30.50 17.54 12.08
C GLY A 288 29.59 18.16 13.14
N PHE A 289 28.66 19.02 12.72
CA PHE A 289 27.65 19.62 13.60
C PHE A 289 26.84 18.54 14.34
N TRP A 290 26.17 17.66 13.60
CA TRP A 290 25.29 16.66 14.22
C TRP A 290 26.03 15.57 14.96
N LYS A 291 27.24 15.21 14.53
CA LYS A 291 28.10 14.30 15.29
C LYS A 291 28.42 14.87 16.66
N LYS A 292 28.73 16.18 16.75
CA LYS A 292 29.01 16.85 18.04
C LYS A 292 27.77 16.97 18.91
N VAL A 293 26.63 17.30 18.32
CA VAL A 293 25.34 17.33 19.05
C VAL A 293 24.98 15.94 19.58
N GLY A 294 25.13 14.90 18.75
CA GLY A 294 24.79 13.52 19.04
C GLY A 294 25.73 12.81 20.03
N GLU A 295 26.81 13.45 20.48
CA GLU A 295 27.59 12.95 21.63
C GLU A 295 26.72 12.85 22.90
N ASP A 296 25.63 13.62 22.98
CA ASP A 296 24.56 13.47 23.96
C ASP A 296 23.22 13.16 23.25
N PRO A 297 22.78 11.89 23.23
CA PRO A 297 21.53 11.49 22.57
C PRO A 297 20.28 12.24 23.06
N LYS A 298 20.29 12.77 24.29
CA LYS A 298 19.16 13.54 24.84
C LYS A 298 18.89 14.79 24.02
N ARG A 299 19.92 15.44 23.45
CA ARG A 299 19.75 16.66 22.64
C ARG A 299 18.98 16.39 21.36
N ILE A 300 19.29 15.29 20.67
CA ILE A 300 18.58 14.87 19.46
C ILE A 300 17.13 14.55 19.82
N LYS A 301 16.91 13.78 20.88
CA LYS A 301 15.58 13.43 21.36
C LYS A 301 14.74 14.68 21.68
N GLU A 302 15.26 15.60 22.49
CA GLU A 302 14.56 16.82 22.90
C GLU A 302 14.22 17.71 21.70
N MET A 303 15.13 17.86 20.73
CA MET A 303 14.84 18.63 19.50
C MET A 303 13.78 17.95 18.63
N SER A 304 13.84 16.63 18.45
CA SER A 304 12.79 15.90 17.74
C SER A 304 11.43 16.01 18.43
N GLU A 305 11.37 15.91 19.76
CA GLU A 305 10.13 16.05 20.53
C GLU A 305 9.55 17.46 20.40
N LYS A 306 10.39 18.50 20.51
CA LYS A 306 9.99 19.89 20.33
C LYS A 306 9.46 20.16 18.93
N PHE A 307 10.09 19.61 17.89
CA PHE A 307 9.58 19.73 16.53
C PHE A 307 8.15 19.19 16.41
N VAL A 308 7.92 17.97 16.88
CA VAL A 308 6.60 17.34 16.80
C VAL A 308 5.54 18.09 17.62
N VAL A 309 5.90 18.59 18.80
CA VAL A 309 5.00 19.42 19.62
C VAL A 309 4.63 20.71 18.89
N LYS A 310 5.61 21.41 18.31
CA LYS A 310 5.37 22.65 17.54
C LYS A 310 4.47 22.38 16.34
N VAL A 311 4.76 21.35 15.53
CA VAL A 311 3.94 20.97 14.37
C VAL A 311 2.50 20.66 14.77
N ARG A 312 2.28 19.89 15.84
CA ARG A 312 0.92 19.55 16.33
C ARG A 312 0.13 20.75 16.87
N SER A 313 0.81 21.83 17.23
CA SER A 313 0.18 23.05 17.73
C SER A 313 -0.16 24.07 16.64
N LEU A 314 0.28 23.84 15.40
CA LEU A 314 -0.02 24.72 14.27
C LEU A 314 -1.50 24.61 13.89
N SER A 315 -2.09 25.75 13.55
CA SER A 315 -3.37 25.83 12.83
C SER A 315 -3.20 25.43 11.37
N ASP A 316 -4.31 25.15 10.67
CA ASP A 316 -4.31 24.82 9.24
C ASP A 316 -3.65 25.93 8.39
N LYS A 317 -3.87 27.20 8.76
CA LYS A 317 -3.24 28.33 8.09
C LYS A 317 -1.72 28.35 8.27
N GLU A 318 -1.23 28.07 9.48
CA GLU A 318 0.21 28.00 9.75
C GLU A 318 0.85 26.76 9.10
N LEU A 319 0.12 25.64 8.97
CA LEU A 319 0.56 24.49 8.20
C LEU A 319 0.73 24.85 6.72
N GLU A 320 -0.23 25.55 6.13
CA GLU A 320 -0.13 26.02 4.75
C GLU A 320 1.05 26.99 4.56
N GLU A 321 1.26 27.93 5.49
CA GLU A 321 2.37 28.88 5.42
C GLU A 321 3.74 28.18 5.49
N LYS A 322 3.90 27.17 6.35
CA LYS A 322 5.19 26.50 6.61
C LYS A 322 5.49 25.32 5.69
N PHE A 323 4.46 24.59 5.28
CA PHE A 323 4.59 23.36 4.51
C PHE A 323 4.02 23.48 3.10
N GLY A 324 3.29 24.55 2.75
CA GLY A 324 2.67 24.75 1.43
C GLY A 324 3.61 25.30 0.35
N GLN A 325 4.83 25.71 0.70
CA GLN A 325 5.81 26.22 -0.26
C GLN A 325 6.67 25.09 -0.84
N GLY A 326 6.91 25.12 -2.14
CA GLY A 326 7.79 24.14 -2.80
C GLY A 326 7.72 24.21 -4.32
N ASP A 327 8.86 23.92 -4.95
CA ASP A 327 8.98 23.92 -6.41
C ASP A 327 8.17 22.77 -7.04
N VAL A 328 7.66 23.03 -8.25
CA VAL A 328 6.92 22.05 -9.05
C VAL A 328 7.90 21.22 -9.88
N GLU A 329 7.85 19.91 -9.73
CA GLU A 329 8.59 18.95 -10.55
C GLU A 329 7.77 18.65 -11.83
N LYS A 330 7.96 19.47 -12.87
CA LYS A 330 7.14 19.48 -14.11
C LYS A 330 7.00 18.12 -14.82
N GLU A 331 7.94 17.20 -14.59
CA GLU A 331 8.01 15.89 -15.22
C GLU A 331 7.31 14.78 -14.42
N LEU A 332 6.91 15.08 -13.17
CA LEU A 332 6.34 14.15 -12.22
C LEU A 332 4.91 14.56 -11.88
N THR A 333 4.00 13.59 -11.88
CA THR A 333 2.58 13.84 -11.58
C THR A 333 2.15 12.95 -10.43
N LEU A 334 1.48 13.52 -9.43
CA LEU A 334 0.75 12.78 -8.42
C LEU A 334 -0.67 12.51 -8.93
N CYS A 335 -1.08 11.25 -8.92
CA CYS A 335 -2.34 10.78 -9.46
C CYS A 335 -3.14 10.09 -8.36
N CYS A 336 -4.46 10.15 -8.46
CA CYS A 336 -5.37 9.45 -7.58
C CYS A 336 -6.48 8.79 -8.40
N VAL A 337 -6.74 7.51 -8.11
CA VAL A 337 -7.98 6.84 -8.48
C VAL A 337 -8.86 6.72 -7.24
N ASP A 338 -10.06 7.27 -7.31
CA ASP A 338 -11.04 7.21 -6.23
C ASP A 338 -12.27 6.39 -6.67
N ILE A 339 -12.68 5.43 -5.82
CA ILE A 339 -13.89 4.65 -5.99
C ILE A 339 -15.10 5.45 -5.48
N GLY A 340 -16.00 5.78 -6.40
CA GLY A 340 -17.25 6.46 -6.10
C GLY A 340 -18.23 5.61 -5.32
N ASN A 341 -18.98 6.24 -4.42
CA ASN A 341 -20.18 5.65 -3.82
C ASN A 341 -19.96 4.30 -3.09
N VAL A 342 -18.78 4.05 -2.52
CA VAL A 342 -18.43 2.82 -1.77
C VAL A 342 -19.52 2.44 -0.76
N GLN A 343 -19.97 3.38 0.06
CA GLN A 343 -21.00 3.11 1.09
C GLN A 343 -22.33 2.67 0.46
N ASN A 344 -22.75 3.28 -0.65
CA ASN A 344 -23.98 2.90 -1.34
C ASN A 344 -23.86 1.52 -1.98
N PHE A 345 -22.68 1.17 -2.52
CA PHE A 345 -22.42 -0.16 -3.06
C PHE A 345 -22.47 -1.23 -1.97
N ILE A 346 -21.80 -1.01 -0.83
CA ILE A 346 -21.80 -1.96 0.30
C ILE A 346 -23.22 -2.11 0.88
N MET A 347 -23.94 -1.01 1.04
CA MET A 347 -25.27 -0.98 1.66
C MET A 347 -26.42 -1.21 0.66
N ARG A 348 -26.10 -1.60 -0.58
CA ARG A 348 -27.12 -1.84 -1.63
C ARG A 348 -28.09 -2.97 -1.29
N THR A 349 -27.73 -3.85 -0.35
CA THR A 349 -28.58 -4.93 0.15
C THR A 349 -28.55 -4.97 1.67
N LYS A 350 -29.54 -5.61 2.29
CA LYS A 350 -29.53 -5.96 3.72
C LYS A 350 -29.02 -7.36 4.00
N GLU A 351 -28.70 -8.13 2.95
CA GLU A 351 -28.26 -9.51 3.12
C GLU A 351 -26.77 -9.54 3.47
N LEU A 352 -26.43 -10.14 4.61
CA LEU A 352 -25.10 -10.06 5.22
C LEU A 352 -24.00 -10.64 4.33
N ARG A 353 -24.31 -11.71 3.57
CA ARG A 353 -23.41 -12.29 2.57
C ARG A 353 -23.02 -11.26 1.51
N CYS A 354 -24.01 -10.56 0.97
CA CYS A 354 -23.79 -9.54 -0.04
C CYS A 354 -23.04 -8.32 0.53
N VAL A 355 -23.31 -7.92 1.77
CA VAL A 355 -22.58 -6.83 2.45
C VAL A 355 -21.10 -7.20 2.62
N ALA A 356 -20.80 -8.39 3.14
CA ALA A 356 -19.44 -8.88 3.31
C ALA A 356 -18.69 -8.98 1.96
N ALA A 357 -19.35 -9.53 0.94
CA ALA A 357 -18.82 -9.60 -0.42
C ALA A 357 -18.52 -8.21 -0.99
N SER A 358 -19.44 -7.26 -0.84
CA SER A 358 -19.28 -5.91 -1.38
C SER A 358 -18.11 -5.18 -0.74
N SER A 359 -17.94 -5.30 0.58
CA SER A 359 -16.79 -4.74 1.31
C SER A 359 -15.48 -5.34 0.80
N MET A 360 -15.41 -6.67 0.70
CA MET A 360 -14.21 -7.36 0.22
C MET A 360 -13.88 -6.99 -1.24
N LEU A 361 -14.88 -6.85 -2.11
CA LEU A 361 -14.65 -6.45 -3.51
C LEU A 361 -14.08 -5.03 -3.63
N VAL A 362 -14.47 -4.11 -2.75
CA VAL A 362 -13.88 -2.76 -2.72
C VAL A 362 -12.40 -2.85 -2.33
N ASP A 363 -12.06 -3.61 -1.28
CA ASP A 363 -10.67 -3.77 -0.85
C ASP A 363 -9.81 -4.46 -1.93
N ILE A 364 -10.35 -5.50 -2.57
CA ILE A 364 -9.69 -6.18 -3.71
C ILE A 364 -9.49 -5.21 -4.86
N ALA A 365 -10.52 -4.40 -5.18
CA ALA A 365 -10.46 -3.41 -6.24
C ALA A 365 -9.33 -2.40 -6.00
N THR A 366 -9.29 -1.81 -4.80
CA THR A 366 -8.33 -0.77 -4.44
C THR A 366 -6.91 -1.31 -4.35
N VAL A 367 -6.69 -2.40 -3.60
CA VAL A 367 -5.33 -2.85 -3.27
C VAL A 367 -4.68 -3.61 -4.44
N ALA A 368 -5.46 -4.35 -5.24
CA ALA A 368 -4.92 -5.25 -6.24
C ALA A 368 -5.36 -4.95 -7.66
N TYR A 369 -6.68 -4.86 -7.88
CA TYR A 369 -7.23 -4.90 -9.22
C TYR A 369 -6.95 -3.61 -10.00
N ILE A 370 -7.14 -2.43 -9.40
CA ILE A 370 -6.86 -1.14 -10.04
C ILE A 370 -5.37 -1.00 -10.40
N PRO A 371 -4.40 -1.22 -9.47
CA PRO A 371 -2.98 -1.20 -9.82
C PRO A 371 -2.63 -2.13 -10.99
N LEU A 372 -3.17 -3.35 -10.97
CA LEU A 372 -2.93 -4.35 -12.01
C LEU A 372 -3.49 -3.92 -13.37
N LEU A 373 -4.72 -3.38 -13.41
CA LEU A 373 -5.33 -2.88 -14.64
C LEU A 373 -4.54 -1.69 -15.22
N ILE A 374 -4.09 -0.76 -14.37
CA ILE A 374 -3.24 0.36 -14.80
C ILE A 374 -1.95 -0.18 -15.42
N GLN A 375 -1.24 -1.06 -14.73
CA GLN A 375 0.00 -1.65 -15.23
C GLN A 375 -0.19 -2.35 -16.57
N MET A 376 -1.26 -3.13 -16.71
CA MET A 376 -1.55 -3.86 -17.95
C MET A 376 -1.93 -2.92 -19.10
N GLU A 377 -2.70 -1.85 -18.85
CA GLU A 377 -3.05 -0.89 -19.90
C GLU A 377 -1.81 -0.12 -20.37
N ILE A 378 -0.93 0.31 -19.47
CA ILE A 378 0.31 1.00 -19.82
C ILE A 378 1.30 0.07 -20.57
N ASP A 379 1.41 -1.19 -20.15
CA ASP A 379 2.25 -2.18 -20.83
C ASP A 379 1.75 -2.47 -22.26
N LYS A 380 0.42 -2.59 -22.45
CA LYS A 380 -0.22 -2.68 -23.78
C LYS A 380 0.05 -1.46 -24.66
N GLY A 381 0.17 -0.28 -24.05
CA GLY A 381 0.58 0.95 -24.72
C GLY A 381 2.05 0.99 -25.15
N GLY A 382 2.85 -0.02 -24.81
CA GLY A 382 4.26 -0.11 -25.15
C GLY A 382 5.17 0.83 -24.35
N ILE A 383 4.66 1.45 -23.27
CA ILE A 383 5.44 2.36 -22.41
C ILE A 383 6.26 1.55 -21.38
N GLY A 384 5.80 0.34 -21.04
CA GLY A 384 6.45 -0.58 -20.11
C GLY A 384 5.63 -0.82 -18.86
N TRP A 385 6.17 -1.62 -17.93
CA TRP A 385 5.47 -1.96 -16.70
C TRP A 385 5.57 -0.84 -15.68
N VAL A 386 4.42 -0.36 -15.17
CA VAL A 386 4.40 0.63 -14.09
C VAL A 386 4.87 -0.04 -12.79
N PRO A 387 5.90 0.49 -12.11
CA PRO A 387 6.43 -0.08 -10.87
C PRO A 387 5.40 -0.20 -9.76
N PHE A 388 5.38 -1.29 -9.00
CA PHE A 388 4.43 -1.38 -7.89
C PHE A 388 4.72 -0.35 -6.77
N GLU A 389 5.98 0.03 -6.58
CA GLU A 389 6.36 1.08 -5.62
C GLU A 389 5.79 2.46 -5.95
N THR A 390 5.40 2.72 -7.21
CA THR A 390 4.79 4.00 -7.60
C THR A 390 3.42 4.22 -7.01
N PHE A 391 2.69 3.15 -6.68
CA PHE A 391 1.44 3.21 -5.92
C PHE A 391 1.80 3.50 -4.46
N LEU A 392 1.81 4.76 -4.05
CA LEU A 392 2.26 5.20 -2.73
C LEU A 392 1.44 4.54 -1.62
N TYR A 393 0.12 4.60 -1.74
CA TYR A 393 -0.84 3.91 -0.89
C TYR A 393 -2.13 3.62 -1.66
N ASN A 394 -2.77 2.50 -1.33
CA ASN A 394 -3.89 1.94 -2.07
C ASN A 394 -4.90 1.24 -1.14
N LEU A 395 -5.61 2.03 -0.31
CA LEU A 395 -6.53 1.57 0.73
C LEU A 395 -7.79 2.45 0.79
N GLY A 396 -8.88 1.92 1.33
CA GLY A 396 -10.10 2.71 1.61
C GLY A 396 -10.82 3.27 0.39
N GLY A 397 -10.70 2.62 -0.78
CA GLY A 397 -11.28 3.12 -2.02
C GLY A 397 -10.41 4.13 -2.78
N ILE A 398 -9.19 4.42 -2.30
CA ILE A 398 -8.26 5.38 -2.91
C ILE A 398 -6.98 4.66 -3.35
N VAL A 399 -6.53 4.91 -4.57
CA VAL A 399 -5.22 4.49 -5.09
C VAL A 399 -4.44 5.74 -5.49
N THR A 400 -3.44 6.10 -4.69
CA THR A 400 -2.56 7.24 -4.97
C THR A 400 -1.24 6.74 -5.54
N PHE A 401 -0.80 7.32 -6.66
CA PHE A 401 0.42 6.90 -7.33
C PHE A 401 1.15 8.04 -8.04
N ILE A 402 2.45 7.88 -8.26
CA ILE A 402 3.27 8.82 -9.03
C ILE A 402 3.51 8.25 -10.43
N ALA A 403 3.35 9.08 -11.45
CA ALA A 403 3.62 8.70 -12.83
C ALA A 403 4.30 9.84 -13.61
N PRO A 404 5.07 9.51 -14.67
CA PRO A 404 5.55 10.52 -15.59
C PRO A 404 4.38 11.10 -16.40
N THR A 405 4.48 12.38 -16.77
CA THR A 405 3.42 13.11 -17.51
C THR A 405 2.95 12.37 -18.77
N LYS A 406 3.86 11.68 -19.47
CA LYS A 406 3.51 10.88 -20.65
C LYS A 406 2.60 9.67 -20.33
N VAL A 407 2.87 8.97 -19.24
CA VAL A 407 2.07 7.80 -18.80
C VAL A 407 0.68 8.25 -18.40
N ILE A 408 0.57 9.33 -17.63
CA ILE A 408 -0.74 9.81 -17.16
C ILE A 408 -1.59 10.37 -18.32
N ASN A 409 -0.99 11.03 -19.30
CA ASN A 409 -1.72 11.48 -20.49
C ASN A 409 -2.28 10.29 -21.29
N TYR A 410 -1.46 9.25 -21.50
CA TYR A 410 -1.92 8.02 -22.12
C TYR A 410 -3.06 7.37 -21.31
N LEU A 411 -2.93 7.33 -19.98
CA LEU A 411 -3.93 6.75 -19.10
C LEU A 411 -5.26 7.50 -19.16
N GLU A 412 -5.25 8.84 -19.20
CA GLU A 412 -6.47 9.65 -19.34
C GLU A 412 -7.20 9.38 -20.66
N GLU A 413 -6.46 9.30 -21.77
CA GLU A 413 -7.02 8.99 -23.09
C GLU A 413 -7.68 7.61 -23.14
N HIS A 414 -7.21 6.68 -22.33
CA HIS A 414 -7.65 5.29 -22.30
C HIS A 414 -8.43 4.92 -21.04
N TRP A 415 -8.76 5.91 -20.19
CA TRP A 415 -9.29 5.68 -18.85
C TRP A 415 -10.61 4.89 -18.87
N ASP A 416 -11.46 5.15 -19.86
CA ASP A 416 -12.73 4.45 -20.02
C ASP A 416 -12.57 2.94 -20.23
N ARG A 417 -11.43 2.46 -20.77
CA ARG A 417 -11.17 1.02 -20.89
C ARG A 417 -11.04 0.38 -19.50
N ILE A 418 -10.31 1.03 -18.60
CA ILE A 418 -10.16 0.59 -17.20
C ILE A 418 -11.50 0.71 -16.47
N ARG A 419 -12.19 1.86 -16.61
CA ARG A 419 -13.49 2.09 -15.96
C ARG A 419 -14.52 1.00 -16.27
N ARG A 420 -14.58 0.51 -17.52
CA ARG A 420 -15.54 -0.53 -17.94
C ARG A 420 -15.42 -1.84 -17.18
N HIS A 421 -14.25 -2.17 -16.60
CA HIS A 421 -14.09 -3.34 -15.74
C HIS A 421 -14.92 -3.29 -14.45
N PHE A 422 -15.42 -2.10 -14.09
CA PHE A 422 -16.24 -1.86 -12.90
C PHE A 422 -17.73 -1.65 -13.21
N LYS A 423 -18.15 -1.79 -14.48
CA LYS A 423 -19.55 -1.63 -14.89
C LYS A 423 -20.48 -2.55 -14.09
N GLY A 424 -21.55 -1.99 -13.53
CA GLY A 424 -22.51 -2.70 -12.67
C GLY A 424 -22.10 -2.85 -11.19
N TYR A 425 -20.92 -2.37 -10.81
CA TYR A 425 -20.44 -2.33 -9.42
C TYR A 425 -20.43 -0.89 -8.88
N PHE A 426 -19.48 -0.08 -9.35
CA PHE A 426 -19.29 1.32 -8.94
C PHE A 426 -18.47 2.09 -9.98
N ASP A 427 -18.54 3.42 -9.92
CA ASP A 427 -17.70 4.29 -10.73
C ASP A 427 -16.31 4.47 -10.11
N ILE A 428 -15.32 4.71 -10.96
CA ILE A 428 -13.96 5.11 -10.55
C ILE A 428 -13.55 6.39 -11.28
N TYR A 429 -12.85 7.27 -10.56
CA TYR A 429 -12.45 8.58 -11.03
C TYR A 429 -10.93 8.72 -10.98
N LEU A 430 -10.32 9.14 -12.09
CA LEU A 430 -8.90 9.47 -12.16
C LEU A 430 -8.73 10.99 -12.12
N ALA A 431 -7.90 11.46 -11.19
CA ALA A 431 -7.40 12.83 -11.19
C ALA A 431 -5.87 12.86 -11.07
N LYS A 432 -5.31 14.01 -11.42
CA LYS A 432 -3.87 14.23 -11.45
C LYS A 432 -3.52 15.67 -11.09
N THR A 433 -2.34 15.88 -10.51
CA THR A 433 -1.74 17.20 -10.30
C THR A 433 -0.23 17.10 -10.46
N PRO A 434 0.47 18.13 -10.95
CA PRO A 434 1.94 18.17 -10.90
C PRO A 434 2.45 17.95 -9.48
N LEU A 435 3.48 17.12 -9.33
CA LEU A 435 4.11 16.86 -8.03
C LEU A 435 4.93 18.08 -7.62
N CYS A 436 4.67 18.62 -6.43
CA CYS A 436 5.51 19.66 -5.83
C CYS A 436 6.41 19.04 -4.76
N ARG A 437 7.53 19.71 -4.47
CA ARG A 437 8.38 19.38 -3.30
C ARG A 437 7.63 19.55 -1.97
N SER A 438 6.54 20.32 -1.96
CA SER A 438 5.56 20.30 -0.88
C SER A 438 4.50 19.23 -1.15
N TYR A 439 4.51 18.16 -0.35
CA TYR A 439 3.42 17.18 -0.41
C TYR A 439 2.09 17.78 0.07
N TYR A 440 2.10 18.60 1.13
CA TYR A 440 0.92 19.25 1.67
C TYR A 440 0.14 20.05 0.61
N LYS A 441 0.83 20.83 -0.22
CA LYS A 441 0.23 21.54 -1.36
C LYS A 441 -0.24 20.58 -2.44
N THR A 442 0.58 19.58 -2.78
CA THR A 442 0.25 18.62 -3.84
C THR A 442 -1.02 17.83 -3.50
N SER A 443 -1.16 17.35 -2.26
CA SER A 443 -2.31 16.57 -1.81
C SER A 443 -3.60 17.39 -1.79
N ALA A 444 -3.54 18.65 -1.35
CA ALA A 444 -4.68 19.57 -1.37
C ALA A 444 -5.17 19.86 -2.80
N ASN A 445 -4.24 20.09 -3.74
CA ASN A 445 -4.57 20.26 -5.16
C ASN A 445 -5.21 18.99 -5.74
N LEU A 446 -4.62 17.82 -5.46
CA LEU A 446 -5.14 16.54 -5.93
C LEU A 446 -6.55 16.25 -5.41
N ALA A 447 -6.82 16.56 -4.14
CA ALA A 447 -8.14 16.41 -3.53
C ALA A 447 -9.20 17.30 -4.25
N SER A 448 -8.81 18.53 -4.60
CA SER A 448 -9.67 19.44 -5.35
C SER A 448 -9.98 18.91 -6.76
N GLU A 449 -8.96 18.38 -7.45
CA GLU A 449 -9.13 17.76 -8.77
C GLU A 449 -10.01 16.51 -8.71
N ILE A 450 -9.87 15.66 -7.69
CA ILE A 450 -10.76 14.50 -7.50
C ILE A 450 -12.21 14.95 -7.29
N ALA A 451 -12.44 15.96 -6.46
CA ALA A 451 -13.78 16.51 -6.25
C ALA A 451 -14.39 17.01 -7.56
N LEU A 452 -13.60 17.71 -8.39
CA LEU A 452 -14.02 18.16 -9.71
C LEU A 452 -14.36 16.99 -10.64
N LYS A 453 -13.51 15.95 -10.70
CA LYS A 453 -13.73 14.76 -11.54
C LYS A 453 -15.00 14.01 -11.13
N LYS A 454 -15.31 13.91 -9.84
CA LYS A 454 -16.57 13.31 -9.35
C LYS A 454 -17.83 14.05 -9.83
N ILE A 455 -17.74 15.36 -10.03
CA ILE A 455 -18.85 16.21 -10.48
C ILE A 455 -18.98 16.19 -12.01
N THR A 456 -17.85 16.13 -12.72
CA THR A 456 -17.79 16.35 -14.17
C THR A 456 -17.78 15.07 -15.01
N THR A 457 -17.48 13.92 -14.40
CA THR A 457 -17.39 12.64 -15.12
C THR A 457 -18.77 12.01 -15.25
N ASP A 458 -19.16 11.66 -16.47
CA ASP A 458 -20.40 10.93 -16.72
C ASP A 458 -20.36 9.54 -16.04
N PRO A 459 -21.42 9.13 -15.31
CA PRO A 459 -21.49 7.81 -14.70
C PRO A 459 -21.41 6.68 -15.72
N LEU A 460 -20.77 5.56 -15.37
CA LEU A 460 -20.71 4.37 -16.22
C LEU A 460 -22.10 3.81 -16.57
N ASP A 461 -23.07 3.99 -15.68
CA ASP A 461 -24.45 3.48 -15.80
C ASP A 461 -25.44 4.55 -16.32
N GLU A 462 -25.02 5.40 -17.26
CA GLU A 462 -25.90 6.30 -18.04
C GLU A 462 -27.04 5.55 -18.77
N GLU A 463 -26.87 4.26 -19.08
CA GLU A 463 -27.92 3.43 -19.69
C GLU A 463 -29.19 3.32 -18.83
N VAL A 464 -29.11 3.54 -17.51
CA VAL A 464 -30.28 3.39 -16.61
C VAL A 464 -31.19 4.62 -16.65
N LYS A 465 -30.67 5.84 -16.82
CA LYS A 465 -31.54 7.04 -16.84
C LYS A 465 -32.38 7.17 -18.11
N GLN A 466 -31.90 6.66 -19.25
CA GLN A 466 -32.69 6.67 -20.48
C GLN A 466 -33.69 5.50 -20.59
N ILE A 467 -33.51 4.42 -19.82
CA ILE A 467 -34.43 3.26 -19.80
C ILE A 467 -35.50 3.37 -18.72
N VAL A 468 -35.22 4.00 -17.57
CA VAL A 468 -36.22 4.22 -16.50
C VAL A 468 -37.41 5.07 -16.98
N ALA A 469 -37.21 5.94 -17.98
CA ALA A 469 -38.30 6.69 -18.60
C ALA A 469 -39.20 5.86 -19.54
N LYS A 470 -38.81 4.64 -19.94
CA LYS A 470 -39.58 3.85 -20.93
C LYS A 470 -40.02 2.46 -20.46
N THR A 471 -39.38 1.85 -19.46
CA THR A 471 -39.82 0.56 -18.91
C THR A 471 -39.35 0.42 -17.46
N SER A 472 -40.15 0.85 -16.49
CA SER A 472 -39.97 0.32 -15.13
C SER A 472 -40.17 -1.21 -15.20
N PRO A 473 -39.19 -2.03 -14.78
CA PRO A 473 -39.42 -3.46 -14.66
C PRO A 473 -40.63 -3.68 -13.76
N LYS A 474 -41.61 -4.48 -14.22
CA LYS A 474 -42.78 -4.85 -13.38
C LYS A 474 -42.36 -5.57 -12.09
N GLU A 475 -41.15 -6.15 -12.08
CA GLU A 475 -40.59 -6.91 -10.96
C GLU A 475 -39.16 -6.44 -10.70
N ARG A 476 -38.82 -6.23 -9.43
CA ARG A 476 -37.49 -5.77 -8.99
C ARG A 476 -36.75 -6.88 -8.26
N CYS A 477 -35.43 -6.82 -8.27
CA CYS A 477 -34.55 -7.68 -7.48
C CYS A 477 -34.98 -7.65 -6.01
N SER A 478 -35.20 -8.83 -5.41
CA SER A 478 -35.62 -8.98 -4.02
C SER A 478 -34.56 -8.57 -3.00
N MET A 479 -33.29 -8.46 -3.41
CA MET A 479 -32.18 -8.09 -2.51
C MET A 479 -31.90 -6.59 -2.49
N CYS A 480 -31.76 -5.96 -3.66
CA CYS A 480 -31.41 -4.54 -3.76
C CYS A 480 -32.59 -3.62 -4.04
N TYR A 481 -33.73 -4.14 -4.50
CA TYR A 481 -34.93 -3.37 -4.84
C TYR A 481 -34.74 -2.25 -5.89
N SER A 482 -33.60 -2.26 -6.60
CA SER A 482 -33.25 -1.27 -7.62
C SER A 482 -33.31 -1.85 -9.04
N GLU A 483 -32.62 -2.97 -9.27
CA GLU A 483 -32.42 -3.53 -10.62
C GLU A 483 -33.46 -4.60 -10.99
N ALA A 484 -33.62 -4.85 -12.29
CA ALA A 484 -34.43 -5.98 -12.77
C ALA A 484 -33.77 -7.32 -12.39
N PRO A 485 -34.55 -8.33 -11.95
CA PRO A 485 -34.02 -9.65 -11.68
C PRO A 485 -33.62 -10.36 -12.98
N THR A 486 -32.51 -11.09 -12.95
CA THR A 486 -31.98 -11.87 -14.08
C THR A 486 -31.84 -13.36 -13.76
N THR A 487 -31.97 -13.74 -12.49
CA THR A 487 -31.84 -15.12 -12.00
C THR A 487 -32.63 -15.32 -10.70
N SER A 488 -32.65 -16.53 -10.15
CA SER A 488 -33.26 -16.86 -8.87
C SER A 488 -32.30 -17.57 -7.92
N THR A 489 -32.41 -17.33 -6.61
CA THR A 489 -31.67 -18.08 -5.58
C THR A 489 -32.18 -19.52 -5.49
N LYS A 490 -31.46 -20.38 -4.75
CA LYS A 490 -31.91 -21.74 -4.41
C LYS A 490 -33.25 -21.78 -3.65
N TYR A 491 -33.67 -20.65 -3.08
CA TYR A 491 -34.93 -20.48 -2.36
C TYR A 491 -36.03 -19.82 -3.23
N GLY A 492 -35.78 -19.61 -4.52
CA GLY A 492 -36.73 -19.05 -5.47
C GLY A 492 -36.80 -17.51 -5.49
N GLU A 493 -35.93 -16.81 -4.76
CA GLU A 493 -35.92 -15.35 -4.73
C GLU A 493 -35.31 -14.79 -6.02
N LYS A 494 -36.04 -13.93 -6.71
CA LYS A 494 -35.60 -13.33 -7.98
C LYS A 494 -34.63 -12.17 -7.74
N ILE A 495 -33.41 -12.29 -8.24
CA ILE A 495 -32.31 -11.36 -7.98
C ILE A 495 -31.63 -10.90 -9.26
N CYS A 496 -31.05 -9.70 -9.25
CA CYS A 496 -30.25 -9.18 -10.37
C CYS A 496 -28.87 -9.83 -10.42
N LYS A 497 -28.17 -9.66 -11.56
CA LYS A 497 -26.83 -10.21 -11.81
C LYS A 497 -25.85 -9.88 -10.68
N THR A 498 -25.70 -8.60 -10.34
CA THR A 498 -24.72 -8.20 -9.31
C THR A 498 -25.07 -8.76 -7.93
N CYS A 499 -26.34 -8.77 -7.52
CA CYS A 499 -26.75 -9.37 -6.26
C CYS A 499 -26.49 -10.88 -6.25
N SER A 500 -26.66 -11.57 -7.38
CA SER A 500 -26.32 -12.99 -7.52
C SER A 500 -24.82 -13.25 -7.38
N GLU A 501 -23.99 -12.44 -8.02
CA GLU A 501 -22.52 -12.52 -7.93
C GLU A 501 -22.07 -12.26 -6.48
N LEU A 502 -22.55 -11.18 -5.86
CA LEU A 502 -22.26 -10.86 -4.46
C LEU A 502 -22.73 -11.95 -3.50
N TYR A 503 -23.92 -12.51 -3.71
CA TYR A 503 -24.42 -13.59 -2.88
C TYR A 503 -23.57 -14.86 -3.00
N LYS A 504 -23.18 -15.23 -4.22
CA LYS A 504 -22.31 -16.38 -4.47
C LYS A 504 -20.93 -16.20 -3.83
N PHE A 505 -20.27 -15.08 -4.09
CA PHE A 505 -18.96 -14.78 -3.49
C PHE A 505 -19.05 -14.66 -1.96
N GLY A 506 -20.06 -13.96 -1.46
CA GLY A 506 -20.31 -13.81 -0.03
C GLY A 506 -20.51 -15.13 0.69
N SER A 507 -21.18 -16.09 0.04
CA SER A 507 -21.38 -17.43 0.60
C SER A 507 -20.08 -18.19 0.87
N GLU A 508 -19.01 -17.92 0.09
CA GLU A 508 -17.69 -18.53 0.29
C GLU A 508 -16.91 -17.95 1.48
N ILE A 509 -17.32 -16.78 2.00
CA ILE A 509 -16.61 -16.08 3.09
C ILE A 509 -17.49 -15.80 4.33
N HIS A 510 -18.73 -16.31 4.33
CA HIS A 510 -19.71 -16.10 5.40
C HIS A 510 -19.59 -17.11 6.55
N PHE A 511 -20.54 -17.09 7.49
CA PHE A 511 -20.55 -17.91 8.70
C PHE A 511 -20.33 -19.40 8.46
N ALA A 512 -21.00 -20.03 7.48
CA ALA A 512 -20.87 -21.47 7.23
C ALA A 512 -19.41 -21.87 6.99
N LYS A 513 -18.73 -21.15 6.09
CA LYS A 513 -17.33 -21.40 5.76
C LYS A 513 -16.40 -21.06 6.92
N ARG A 514 -16.66 -19.97 7.64
CA ARG A 514 -15.92 -19.63 8.88
C ARG A 514 -16.07 -20.69 9.96
N TRP A 515 -17.26 -21.29 10.07
CA TRP A 515 -17.56 -22.32 11.06
C TRP A 515 -16.78 -23.62 10.82
N SER A 516 -16.54 -23.95 9.55
CA SER A 516 -15.76 -25.12 9.14
C SER A 516 -14.27 -24.83 8.94
N SER A 517 -13.82 -23.59 9.12
CA SER A 517 -12.42 -23.20 8.91
C SER A 517 -11.55 -23.57 10.11
N GLU A 518 -10.38 -24.14 9.84
CA GLU A 518 -9.37 -24.42 10.86
C GLU A 518 -8.72 -23.11 11.31
N LEU A 519 -8.87 -22.78 12.58
CA LEU A 519 -8.20 -21.67 13.24
C LEU A 519 -6.96 -22.20 13.95
N SER A 520 -5.86 -21.44 13.86
CA SER A 520 -4.61 -21.74 14.56
C SER A 520 -4.28 -20.66 15.57
N VAL A 521 -4.24 -21.04 16.84
CA VAL A 521 -3.79 -20.18 17.94
C VAL A 521 -2.59 -20.86 18.60
N LYS A 522 -1.39 -20.32 18.35
CA LYS A 522 -0.11 -20.94 18.72
C LYS A 522 0.01 -22.32 18.06
N ASP A 523 0.18 -23.39 18.84
CA ASP A 523 0.32 -24.76 18.34
C ASP A 523 -1.01 -25.53 18.36
N ILE A 524 -2.13 -24.87 18.70
CA ILE A 524 -3.45 -25.49 18.77
C ILE A 524 -4.23 -25.14 17.50
N ARG A 525 -4.69 -26.17 16.80
CA ARG A 525 -5.59 -26.08 15.66
C ARG A 525 -6.97 -26.59 16.05
N PHE A 526 -7.99 -25.84 15.71
CA PHE A 526 -9.38 -26.20 16.01
C PHE A 526 -10.33 -25.55 15.00
N THR A 527 -11.49 -26.16 14.80
CA THR A 527 -12.61 -25.49 14.14
C THR A 527 -13.65 -25.05 15.17
N PRO A 528 -14.46 -24.02 14.91
CA PRO A 528 -15.65 -23.74 15.71
C PRO A 528 -16.52 -24.97 15.93
N ALA A 529 -16.73 -25.79 14.89
CA ALA A 529 -17.49 -27.03 15.01
C ALA A 529 -16.88 -28.00 16.04
N ASP A 530 -15.56 -28.15 16.06
CA ASP A 530 -14.86 -29.02 17.02
C ASP A 530 -14.93 -28.48 18.45
N CYS A 531 -14.86 -27.16 18.61
CA CYS A 531 -14.94 -26.50 19.92
C CYS A 531 -16.33 -26.61 20.54
N PHE A 532 -17.37 -26.41 19.73
CA PHE A 532 -18.76 -26.34 20.20
C PHE A 532 -19.55 -27.63 20.00
N LYS A 533 -18.96 -28.64 19.34
CA LYS A 533 -19.57 -29.95 19.05
C LYS A 533 -20.92 -29.83 18.35
N ILE A 534 -21.02 -28.87 17.42
CA ILE A 534 -22.21 -28.62 16.61
C ILE A 534 -21.78 -28.24 15.19
N THR A 535 -22.38 -28.87 14.18
CA THR A 535 -22.17 -28.50 12.78
C THR A 535 -22.87 -27.19 12.44
N TYR A 536 -22.48 -26.53 11.35
CA TYR A 536 -23.16 -25.32 10.95
C TYR A 536 -24.59 -25.61 10.50
N GLU A 537 -24.86 -26.76 9.88
CA GLU A 537 -26.19 -27.17 9.45
C GLU A 537 -27.13 -27.42 10.64
N GLU A 538 -26.63 -28.05 11.71
CA GLU A 538 -27.39 -28.20 12.96
C GLU A 538 -27.64 -26.85 13.60
N LEU A 539 -26.63 -25.98 13.62
CA LEU A 539 -26.78 -24.61 14.11
C LEU A 539 -27.85 -23.89 13.31
N GLU A 540 -27.73 -23.75 11.99
CA GLU A 540 -28.67 -23.02 11.13
C GLU A 540 -30.12 -23.54 11.23
N LYS A 541 -30.32 -24.85 11.40
CA LYS A 541 -31.66 -25.45 11.54
C LYS A 541 -32.27 -25.27 12.93
N GLU A 542 -31.46 -25.37 13.97
CA GLU A 542 -31.92 -25.48 15.36
C GLU A 542 -31.68 -24.18 16.16
N PHE A 543 -30.88 -23.25 15.64
CA PHE A 543 -30.33 -22.12 16.38
C PHE A 543 -29.86 -20.94 15.48
N ASP A 544 -30.40 -19.75 15.71
CA ASP A 544 -29.91 -18.56 14.99
C ASP A 544 -28.46 -18.24 15.42
N ILE A 545 -27.54 -18.20 14.45
CA ILE A 545 -26.12 -17.85 14.61
C ILE A 545 -25.94 -16.52 15.36
N MET A 546 -26.89 -15.58 15.25
CA MET A 546 -26.83 -14.31 15.96
C MET A 546 -27.01 -14.48 17.47
N TYR A 547 -27.82 -15.44 17.93
CA TYR A 547 -27.88 -15.78 19.36
C TYR A 547 -26.61 -16.46 19.83
N PHE A 548 -25.99 -17.26 18.97
CA PHE A 548 -24.70 -17.88 19.26
C PHE A 548 -23.62 -16.82 19.50
N ILE A 549 -23.50 -15.86 18.58
CA ILE A 549 -22.57 -14.73 18.69
C ILE A 549 -22.86 -13.87 19.92
N ALA A 550 -24.13 -13.70 20.30
CA ALA A 550 -24.53 -13.02 21.52
C ALA A 550 -24.17 -13.79 22.82
N GLY A 551 -23.61 -15.00 22.70
CA GLY A 551 -23.16 -15.82 23.83
C GLY A 551 -24.24 -16.70 24.45
N HIS A 552 -25.33 -17.01 23.72
CA HIS A 552 -26.32 -17.98 24.19
C HIS A 552 -25.86 -19.42 24.02
N SER A 553 -26.11 -20.24 25.05
CA SER A 553 -26.12 -21.69 24.86
C SER A 553 -27.47 -22.15 24.33
N ARG A 554 -27.47 -23.34 23.70
CA ARG A 554 -28.69 -24.01 23.20
C ARG A 554 -29.76 -24.13 24.29
N GLU A 555 -29.37 -24.63 25.47
CA GLU A 555 -30.28 -24.82 26.59
C GLU A 555 -30.93 -23.52 27.08
N GLU A 556 -30.21 -22.39 27.02
CA GLU A 556 -30.75 -21.10 27.48
C GLU A 556 -31.90 -20.63 26.60
N ILE A 557 -31.81 -20.83 25.28
CA ILE A 557 -32.86 -20.46 24.33
C ILE A 557 -34.04 -21.44 24.41
N GLU A 558 -33.78 -22.75 24.50
CA GLU A 558 -34.84 -23.77 24.65
C GLU A 558 -35.66 -23.55 25.93
N LYS A 559 -35.01 -23.11 27.02
CA LYS A 559 -35.66 -22.75 28.29
C LYS A 559 -36.34 -21.36 28.24
N GLY A 560 -36.37 -20.70 27.09
CA GLY A 560 -36.99 -19.39 26.91
C GLY A 560 -36.34 -18.28 27.71
N LYS A 561 -35.05 -18.39 28.06
CA LYS A 561 -34.35 -17.34 28.83
C LYS A 561 -34.33 -16.04 28.03
N ARG A 562 -34.29 -14.93 28.77
CA ARG A 562 -34.19 -13.59 28.19
C ARG A 562 -33.01 -13.53 27.21
N LYS A 563 -33.31 -13.10 25.98
CA LYS A 563 -32.32 -12.87 24.93
C LYS A 563 -31.34 -11.77 25.37
N ARG A 564 -30.05 -12.04 25.25
CA ARG A 564 -28.95 -11.09 25.45
C ARG A 564 -29.04 -10.04 24.35
N ASN A 565 -28.75 -8.80 24.73
CA ASN A 565 -28.71 -7.72 23.76
C ASN A 565 -27.45 -7.87 22.90
N LEU A 566 -27.61 -7.82 21.59
CA LEU A 566 -26.50 -7.72 20.66
C LEU A 566 -26.34 -6.25 20.27
N ALA A 567 -25.14 -5.71 20.45
CA ALA A 567 -24.78 -4.39 19.95
C ALA A 567 -23.83 -4.56 18.76
N VAL A 568 -24.22 -4.06 17.60
CA VAL A 568 -23.32 -3.91 16.46
C VAL A 568 -22.70 -2.53 16.54
N MET A 569 -21.42 -2.45 16.90
CA MET A 569 -20.68 -1.19 16.92
C MET A 569 -20.05 -0.97 15.55
N LYS A 570 -20.57 0.00 14.79
CA LYS A 570 -19.89 0.49 13.57
C LYS A 570 -18.81 1.47 14.00
N ILE A 571 -17.56 1.14 13.70
CA ILE A 571 -16.46 2.10 13.76
C ILE A 571 -16.28 2.61 12.33
N ASP A 572 -16.67 3.86 12.09
CA ASP A 572 -16.55 4.49 10.79
C ASP A 572 -15.25 5.30 10.73
N GLY A 573 -14.47 5.10 9.67
CA GLY A 573 -13.21 5.78 9.42
C GLY A 573 -13.37 7.21 8.90
N ASN A 574 -14.51 7.88 9.07
CA ASN A 574 -14.72 9.24 8.57
C ASN A 574 -13.66 10.25 9.09
N LEU A 575 -13.11 10.02 10.28
CA LEU A 575 -12.00 10.82 10.81
C LEU A 575 -10.65 10.52 10.15
N MET A 576 -10.52 9.42 9.41
CA MET A 576 -9.29 9.09 8.69
C MET A 576 -9.03 10.10 7.59
N GLY A 577 -10.05 10.62 6.91
CA GLY A 577 -9.87 11.69 5.92
C GLY A 577 -9.17 12.92 6.52
N ALA A 578 -9.62 13.37 7.71
CA ALA A 578 -8.98 14.46 8.44
C ALA A 578 -7.56 14.08 8.91
N PHE A 579 -7.35 12.83 9.32
CA PHE A 579 -6.04 12.31 9.67
C PHE A 579 -5.09 12.31 8.47
N PHE A 580 -5.51 11.92 7.26
CA PHE A 580 -4.66 11.99 6.07
C PHE A 580 -4.44 13.43 5.58
N ALA A 581 -5.44 14.30 5.68
CA ALA A 581 -5.35 15.68 5.24
C ALA A 581 -4.27 16.48 5.99
N SER A 582 -3.93 16.08 7.21
CA SER A 582 -2.89 16.72 8.01
C SER A 582 -1.48 16.12 7.80
N SER A 583 -1.28 15.34 6.74
CA SER A 583 0.03 14.78 6.40
C SER A 583 0.93 15.84 5.77
N ILE A 584 2.16 15.95 6.27
CA ILE A 584 3.09 17.02 5.86
C ILE A 584 4.11 16.56 4.80
N SER A 585 4.26 15.24 4.60
CA SER A 585 5.16 14.63 3.61
C SER A 585 4.56 13.34 3.02
N ILE A 586 5.20 12.79 1.97
CA ILE A 586 4.79 11.49 1.41
C ILE A 586 5.05 10.38 2.41
N ALA A 587 6.21 10.36 3.08
CA ALA A 587 6.50 9.37 4.11
C ALA A 587 5.43 9.38 5.23
N ASP A 588 5.04 10.55 5.73
CA ASP A 588 3.98 10.69 6.73
C ASP A 588 2.64 10.15 6.21
N ALA A 589 2.26 10.45 4.97
CA ALA A 589 1.04 9.91 4.37
C ALA A 589 1.06 8.38 4.22
N VAL A 590 2.19 7.80 3.80
CA VAL A 590 2.35 6.35 3.62
C VAL A 590 2.36 5.62 4.97
N GLU A 591 2.92 6.21 6.02
CA GLU A 591 2.94 5.60 7.36
C GLU A 591 1.58 5.65 8.06
N ARG A 592 0.75 6.65 7.72
CA ARG A 592 -0.63 6.75 8.19
C ARG A 592 -1.57 5.76 7.52
N SER A 593 -1.25 5.34 6.28
CA SER A 593 -2.00 4.33 5.52
C SER A 593 -1.67 2.92 5.95
#